data_AF-A0A9R1C9S6-F1
#
_entry.id   AF-A0A9R1C9S6-F1
#
_cell.length_a   1.000
_cell.length_b   1.000
_cell.length_c   1.000
_cell.angle_alpha   90.00
_cell.angle_beta   90.00
_cell.angle_gamma   90.00
#
_symmetry.space_group_name_H-M   'P 1'
#
loop_
_entity.id
_entity.type
_entity.pdbx_description
1 polymer ?
#
loop_
_entity_poly.entity_id
_entity_poly.type
_entity_poly.pdbx_seq_one_letter_code
_entity_poly.pdbx_strand_id
1 'polypeptide(L)'
;MTINLTAPTSWREMSQDQLRYVLKLLTMYADRTAIKTMMFVRFCGLEIQKRTRFGWKCYITVNGKRQVVYLQGWQMHSFIHQFDFIDTYEDMDCRLDAVCGLVAVDPLLHEVSFGDYLMAEKYYQIYLGTKDDEMLDNLACWLYVDGNGLHPGQERGKLINDTEMVLKPEERLGTFLWYSHVKKVIFDHFPNFFQKVDAEDGDFTVTGRQIEEQYNIQLRALTDGDPTKEAAVLALDCWRALTELDAKAIEARELEKIRSKN
;
A
#
# COMPACT_ATOMS: atom_id res chain seq x y z
N MET A 1 -20.57 -8.67 36.46
CA MET A 1 -20.72 -9.17 35.08
C MET A 1 -19.52 -8.70 34.29
N THR A 2 -18.81 -9.60 33.62
CA THR A 2 -17.65 -9.27 32.79
C THR A 2 -18.11 -9.19 31.33
N ILE A 3 -17.79 -8.09 30.65
CA ILE A 3 -18.06 -7.90 29.23
C ILE A 3 -16.71 -7.94 28.54
N ASN A 4 -16.52 -8.90 27.64
CA ASN A 4 -15.29 -9.00 26.83
C ASN A 4 -15.52 -8.21 25.54
N LEU A 5 -14.64 -7.24 25.29
CA LEU A 5 -14.63 -6.49 24.04
C LEU A 5 -13.60 -7.13 23.11
N THR A 6 -13.95 -7.29 21.84
CA THR A 6 -13.06 -7.82 20.81
C THR A 6 -12.81 -6.73 19.79
N ALA A 7 -11.55 -6.56 19.39
CA ALA A 7 -11.15 -5.66 18.32
C ALA A 7 -9.88 -6.20 17.64
N PRO A 8 -9.63 -5.84 16.37
CA PRO A 8 -8.40 -6.19 15.67
C PRO A 8 -7.16 -5.65 16.38
N THR A 9 -6.08 -6.43 16.37
CA THR A 9 -4.80 -6.09 17.00
C THR A 9 -3.72 -5.66 15.99
N SER A 10 -4.00 -5.82 14.70
CA SER A 10 -3.13 -5.42 13.59
C SER A 10 -3.95 -5.05 12.35
N TRP A 11 -3.27 -4.49 11.34
CA TRP A 11 -3.87 -4.23 10.02
C TRP A 11 -4.48 -5.48 9.39
N ARG A 12 -3.76 -6.61 9.45
CA ARG A 12 -4.13 -7.88 8.82
C ARG A 12 -5.33 -8.58 9.46
N GLU A 13 -5.59 -8.32 10.75
CA GLU A 13 -6.75 -8.88 11.44
C GLU A 13 -8.06 -8.13 11.11
N MET A 14 -7.98 -6.99 10.42
CA MET A 14 -9.17 -6.26 10.02
C MET A 14 -9.88 -6.95 8.87
N SER A 15 -11.21 -7.08 9.00
CA SER A 15 -12.06 -7.35 7.84
C SER A 15 -12.01 -6.19 6.83
N GLN A 16 -12.40 -6.45 5.58
CA GLN A 16 -12.44 -5.43 4.52
C GLN A 16 -13.27 -4.20 4.89
N ASP A 17 -14.41 -4.40 5.58
CA ASP A 17 -15.25 -3.29 6.06
C ASP A 17 -14.57 -2.46 7.16
N GLN A 18 -13.82 -3.11 8.05
CA GLN A 18 -13.06 -2.44 9.11
C GLN A 18 -11.88 -1.66 8.51
N LEU A 19 -11.14 -2.28 7.59
CA LEU A 19 -10.01 -1.64 6.91
C LEU A 19 -10.45 -0.41 6.13
N ARG A 20 -11.49 -0.54 5.30
CA ARG A 20 -12.08 0.56 4.54
C ARG A 20 -12.58 1.69 5.45
N TYR A 21 -13.17 1.35 6.60
CA TYR A 21 -13.57 2.33 7.58
C TYR A 21 -12.37 3.08 8.18
N VAL A 22 -11.31 2.39 8.56
CA VAL A 22 -10.09 3.00 9.12
C VAL A 22 -9.43 3.92 8.12
N LEU A 23 -9.26 3.48 6.87
CA LEU A 23 -8.72 4.31 5.80
C LEU A 23 -9.55 5.58 5.59
N LYS A 24 -10.88 5.47 5.64
CA LYS A 24 -11.76 6.63 5.59
C LYS A 24 -11.59 7.58 6.78
N LEU A 25 -11.41 7.06 8.00
CA LEU A 25 -11.14 7.92 9.14
C LEU A 25 -9.80 8.65 9.00
N LEU A 26 -8.79 7.98 8.46
CA LEU A 26 -7.46 8.54 8.23
C LEU A 26 -7.45 9.66 7.18
N THR A 27 -8.37 9.65 6.22
CA THR A 27 -8.51 10.75 5.26
C THR A 27 -9.37 11.90 5.80
N MET A 28 -10.26 11.64 6.75
CA MET A 28 -11.19 12.64 7.27
C MET A 28 -10.67 13.39 8.51
N TYR A 29 -9.77 12.79 9.29
CA TYR A 29 -9.33 13.32 10.58
C TYR A 29 -7.81 13.27 10.72
N ALA A 30 -7.22 14.30 11.33
CA ALA A 30 -5.79 14.32 11.64
C ALA A 30 -5.47 13.75 13.04
N ASP A 31 -6.41 13.86 13.98
CA ASP A 31 -6.21 13.41 15.36
C ASP A 31 -6.33 11.89 15.50
N ARG A 32 -5.19 11.22 15.70
CA ARG A 32 -5.10 9.77 15.92
C ARG A 32 -5.91 9.30 17.12
N THR A 33 -5.98 10.10 18.19
CA THR A 33 -6.76 9.75 19.38
C THR A 33 -8.25 9.69 19.04
N ALA A 34 -8.73 10.66 18.25
CA ALA A 34 -10.11 10.66 17.77
C ALA A 34 -10.40 9.47 16.86
N ILE A 35 -9.50 9.16 15.92
CA ILE A 35 -9.64 8.00 15.02
C ILE A 35 -9.72 6.69 15.82
N LYS A 36 -8.76 6.43 16.71
CA LYS A 36 -8.74 5.21 17.53
C LYS A 36 -9.96 5.12 18.44
N THR A 37 -10.48 6.25 18.92
CA THR A 37 -11.73 6.27 19.69
C THR A 37 -12.94 5.89 18.83
N MET A 38 -13.02 6.36 17.58
CA MET A 38 -14.07 5.96 16.64
C MET A 38 -13.96 4.48 16.25
N MET A 39 -12.75 3.98 16.03
CA MET A 39 -12.46 2.55 15.83
C MET A 39 -12.95 1.72 17.00
N PHE A 40 -12.57 2.09 18.23
CA PHE A 40 -12.99 1.41 19.45
C PHE A 40 -14.53 1.30 19.54
N VAL A 41 -15.22 2.43 19.35
CA VAL A 41 -16.68 2.48 19.41
C VAL A 41 -17.30 1.57 18.37
N ARG A 42 -16.84 1.63 17.12
CA ARG A 42 -17.41 0.83 16.02
C ARG A 42 -17.10 -0.66 16.15
N PHE A 43 -15.84 -1.01 16.40
CA PHE A 43 -15.37 -2.40 16.39
C PHE A 43 -15.87 -3.19 17.58
N CYS A 44 -16.07 -2.53 18.73
CA CYS A 44 -16.65 -3.15 19.91
C CYS A 44 -18.19 -3.08 19.94
N GLY A 45 -18.85 -2.58 18.88
CA GLY A 45 -20.31 -2.50 18.79
C GLY A 45 -20.94 -1.59 19.85
N LEU A 46 -20.25 -0.51 20.22
CA LEU A 46 -20.70 0.43 21.23
C LEU A 46 -21.60 1.51 20.61
N GLU A 47 -22.74 1.74 21.24
CA GLU A 47 -23.64 2.84 20.90
C GLU A 47 -23.56 3.90 22.00
N ILE A 48 -23.00 5.07 21.66
CA ILE A 48 -22.84 6.16 22.63
C ILE A 48 -24.22 6.78 22.92
N GLN A 49 -24.67 6.71 24.18
CA GLN A 49 -25.92 7.36 24.59
C GLN A 49 -25.66 8.80 25.04
N LYS A 50 -24.71 9.01 25.95
CA LYS A 50 -24.34 10.35 26.43
C LYS A 50 -22.96 10.37 27.07
N ARG A 51 -22.34 11.55 27.03
CA ARG A 51 -21.19 11.87 27.88
C ARG A 51 -21.66 12.11 29.31
N THR A 52 -20.87 11.66 30.27
CA THR A 52 -21.06 11.84 31.71
C THR A 52 -19.87 12.63 32.27
N ARG A 53 -19.92 13.02 33.55
CA ARG A 53 -18.83 13.76 34.20
C ARG A 53 -17.48 13.02 34.15
N PHE A 54 -17.48 11.69 34.16
CA PHE A 54 -16.27 10.87 34.31
C PHE A 54 -15.97 9.96 33.11
N GLY A 55 -16.76 10.04 32.04
CA GLY A 55 -16.69 9.06 30.96
C GLY A 55 -17.99 8.99 30.17
N TRP A 56 -18.28 7.88 29.51
CA TRP A 56 -19.41 7.74 28.61
C TRP A 56 -20.38 6.66 29.08
N LYS A 57 -21.68 6.90 28.85
CA LYS A 57 -22.71 5.88 28.96
C LYS A 57 -23.00 5.34 27.57
N CYS A 58 -22.78 4.05 27.38
CA CYS A 58 -22.94 3.36 26.11
C CYS A 58 -23.91 2.19 26.24
N TYR A 59 -24.46 1.76 25.11
CA TYR A 59 -25.09 0.46 24.97
C TYR A 59 -24.17 -0.50 24.22
N ILE A 60 -24.25 -1.78 24.59
CA ILE A 60 -23.61 -2.88 23.86
C ILE A 60 -24.59 -4.04 23.77
N THR A 61 -24.57 -4.77 22.65
CA THR A 61 -25.40 -5.97 22.48
C THR A 61 -24.55 -7.20 22.74
N VAL A 62 -24.85 -7.94 23.81
CA VAL A 62 -24.17 -9.18 24.18
C VAL A 62 -25.20 -10.30 24.17
N ASN A 63 -24.98 -11.35 23.37
CA ASN A 63 -25.89 -12.48 23.21
C ASN A 63 -27.33 -12.04 22.89
N GLY A 64 -27.48 -11.07 21.97
CA GLY A 64 -28.77 -10.51 21.54
C GLY A 64 -29.47 -9.61 22.57
N LYS A 65 -28.86 -9.37 23.74
CA LYS A 65 -29.42 -8.49 24.79
C LYS A 65 -28.64 -7.19 24.87
N ARG A 66 -29.36 -6.08 24.79
CA ARG A 66 -28.80 -4.73 24.95
C ARG A 66 -28.50 -4.47 26.42
N GLN A 67 -27.27 -4.06 26.72
CA GLN A 67 -26.79 -3.80 28.06
C GLN A 67 -26.23 -2.38 28.15
N VAL A 68 -26.35 -1.77 29.32
CA VAL A 68 -25.77 -0.45 29.61
C VAL A 68 -24.37 -0.65 30.18
N VAL A 69 -23.39 0.05 29.61
CA VAL A 69 -22.02 0.09 30.11
C VAL A 69 -21.60 1.53 30.37
N TYR A 70 -20.86 1.74 31.45
CA TYR A 70 -20.23 3.01 31.76
C TYR A 70 -18.74 2.87 31.57
N LEU A 71 -18.19 3.61 30.62
CA LEU A 71 -16.76 3.62 30.32
C LEU A 71 -16.14 4.89 30.89
N GLN A 72 -15.22 4.74 31.84
CA GLN A 72 -14.49 5.88 32.39
C GLN A 72 -13.48 6.42 31.36
N GLY A 73 -13.14 7.71 31.46
CA GLY A 73 -12.23 8.35 30.51
C GLY A 73 -10.88 7.64 30.40
N TRP A 74 -10.30 7.22 31.53
CA TRP A 74 -9.04 6.47 31.54
C TRP A 74 -9.18 5.06 30.95
N GLN A 75 -10.34 4.41 31.07
CA GLN A 75 -10.56 3.09 30.46
C GLN A 75 -10.55 3.21 28.95
N MET A 76 -11.24 4.22 28.41
CA MET A 76 -11.20 4.48 26.96
C MET A 76 -9.78 4.78 26.49
N HIS A 77 -9.06 5.67 27.19
CA HIS A 77 -7.67 5.97 26.86
C HIS A 77 -6.79 4.72 26.90
N SER A 78 -6.99 3.84 27.88
CA SER A 78 -6.24 2.58 27.96
C SER A 78 -6.60 1.63 26.82
N PHE A 79 -7.86 1.53 26.42
CA PHE A 79 -8.30 0.58 25.39
C PHE A 79 -7.91 1.00 23.98
N ILE A 80 -7.85 2.30 23.69
CA ILE A 80 -7.49 2.77 22.35
C ILE A 80 -6.03 2.44 21.97
N HIS A 81 -5.15 2.17 22.95
CA HIS A 81 -3.78 1.71 22.70
C HIS A 81 -3.72 0.36 21.95
N GLN A 82 -4.80 -0.42 21.99
CA GLN A 82 -4.93 -1.62 21.14
C GLN A 82 -4.78 -1.30 19.64
N PHE A 83 -5.04 -0.04 19.25
CA PHE A 83 -4.98 0.44 17.88
C PHE A 83 -3.70 1.23 17.57
N ASP A 84 -2.67 1.17 18.41
CA ASP A 84 -1.42 1.91 18.15
C ASP A 84 -0.73 1.50 16.84
N PHE A 85 -1.03 0.30 16.33
CA PHE A 85 -0.55 -0.16 15.03
C PHE A 85 -0.97 0.72 13.84
N ILE A 86 -2.00 1.58 13.98
CA ILE A 86 -2.38 2.50 12.89
C ILE A 86 -1.54 3.78 12.85
N ASP A 87 -0.66 4.01 13.83
CA ASP A 87 0.21 5.18 13.86
C ASP A 87 1.39 5.05 12.88
N THR A 88 1.72 3.82 12.50
CA THR A 88 2.73 3.51 11.48
C THR A 88 2.09 2.78 10.31
N TYR A 89 2.70 2.91 9.15
CA TYR A 89 2.25 2.24 7.92
C TYR A 89 3.16 1.08 7.50
N GLU A 90 4.27 0.92 8.21
CA GLU A 90 5.33 -0.05 7.87
C GLU A 90 4.84 -1.50 7.88
N ASP A 91 3.89 -1.80 8.78
CA ASP A 91 3.34 -3.14 8.99
C ASP A 91 1.97 -3.33 8.32
N MET A 92 1.63 -2.48 7.34
CA MET A 92 0.39 -2.61 6.59
C MET A 92 0.51 -3.73 5.53
N ASP A 93 0.69 -4.97 6.01
CA ASP A 93 0.65 -6.23 5.24
C ASP A 93 -0.80 -6.61 4.89
N CYS A 94 -1.54 -5.67 4.30
CA CYS A 94 -2.91 -5.87 3.82
C CYS A 94 -3.28 -4.82 2.76
N ARG A 95 -4.39 -5.07 2.07
CA ARG A 95 -4.94 -4.18 1.03
C ARG A 95 -6.47 -4.29 0.99
N LEU A 96 -7.10 -3.37 0.27
CA LEU A 96 -8.50 -3.54 -0.10
C LEU A 96 -8.59 -4.64 -1.17
N ASP A 97 -9.40 -5.67 -0.94
CA ASP A 97 -9.50 -6.80 -1.87
C ASP A 97 -10.19 -6.41 -3.19
N ALA A 98 -11.02 -5.36 -3.15
CA ALA A 98 -11.73 -4.85 -4.31
C ALA A 98 -12.00 -3.33 -4.19
N VAL A 99 -11.88 -2.64 -5.33
CA VAL A 99 -12.23 -1.23 -5.52
C VAL A 99 -12.86 -1.05 -6.90
N CYS A 100 -13.83 -0.15 -7.03
CA CYS A 100 -14.50 0.13 -8.32
C CYS A 100 -14.98 -1.12 -9.12
N GLY A 101 -15.33 -2.22 -8.43
CA GLY A 101 -15.75 -3.47 -9.07
C GLY A 101 -14.61 -4.34 -9.61
N LEU A 102 -13.36 -3.93 -9.43
CA LEU A 102 -12.14 -4.66 -9.78
C LEU A 102 -11.61 -5.41 -8.54
N VAL A 103 -10.83 -6.45 -8.78
CA VAL A 103 -10.23 -7.31 -7.74
C VAL A 103 -8.73 -7.07 -7.68
N ALA A 104 -8.16 -7.00 -6.48
CA ALA A 104 -6.74 -6.76 -6.31
C ALA A 104 -5.91 -7.97 -6.78
N VAL A 105 -4.77 -7.71 -7.43
CA VAL A 105 -3.75 -8.75 -7.72
C VAL A 105 -3.11 -9.28 -6.44
N ASP A 106 -2.21 -10.25 -6.54
CA ASP A 106 -1.46 -10.82 -5.40
C ASP A 106 -0.90 -9.71 -4.48
N PRO A 107 -1.03 -9.83 -3.14
CA PRO A 107 -0.62 -8.77 -2.22
C PRO A 107 0.86 -8.36 -2.33
N LEU A 108 1.74 -9.24 -2.80
CA LEU A 108 3.15 -8.97 -3.03
C LEU A 108 3.53 -8.94 -4.52
N LEU A 109 2.54 -8.89 -5.42
CA LEU A 109 2.72 -8.86 -6.87
C LEU A 109 3.36 -10.13 -7.45
N HIS A 110 3.24 -11.28 -6.79
CA HIS A 110 3.56 -12.55 -7.45
C HIS A 110 2.61 -12.78 -8.63
N GLU A 111 3.13 -13.36 -9.71
CA GLU A 111 2.41 -13.60 -10.97
C GLU A 111 2.04 -12.32 -11.76
N VAL A 112 2.43 -11.14 -11.26
CA VAL A 112 2.32 -9.88 -12.01
C VAL A 112 3.51 -9.76 -12.96
N SER A 113 3.26 -9.35 -14.20
CA SER A 113 4.34 -9.20 -15.17
C SER A 113 5.29 -8.05 -14.78
N PHE A 114 6.55 -8.16 -15.21
CA PHE A 114 7.54 -7.11 -14.97
C PHE A 114 7.12 -5.79 -15.64
N GLY A 115 6.49 -5.84 -16.81
CA GLY A 115 5.93 -4.66 -17.46
C GLY A 115 4.85 -3.97 -16.63
N ASP A 116 3.92 -4.73 -16.07
CA ASP A 116 2.85 -4.18 -15.22
C ASP A 116 3.42 -3.60 -13.92
N TYR A 117 4.40 -4.28 -13.32
CA TYR A 117 5.15 -3.76 -12.16
C TYR A 117 5.83 -2.43 -12.47
N LEU A 118 6.52 -2.31 -13.61
CA LEU A 118 7.14 -1.05 -14.02
C LEU A 118 6.08 0.04 -14.18
N MET A 119 4.93 -0.26 -14.75
CA MET A 119 3.86 0.74 -14.86
C MET A 119 3.30 1.15 -13.50
N ALA A 120 3.13 0.23 -12.55
CA ALA A 120 2.78 0.57 -11.18
C ALA A 120 3.84 1.47 -10.52
N GLU A 121 5.11 1.10 -10.62
CA GLU A 121 6.23 1.88 -10.07
C GLU A 121 6.27 3.30 -10.63
N LYS A 122 5.92 3.47 -11.91
CA LYS A 122 5.90 4.78 -12.60
C LYS A 122 4.95 5.72 -11.89
N TYR A 123 3.70 5.30 -11.74
CA TYR A 123 2.67 6.14 -11.15
C TYR A 123 2.93 6.38 -9.67
N TYR A 124 3.46 5.40 -8.95
CA TYR A 124 3.88 5.58 -7.57
C TYR A 124 4.99 6.64 -7.43
N GLN A 125 6.03 6.60 -8.28
CA GLN A 125 7.12 7.57 -8.24
C GLN A 125 6.67 8.99 -8.63
N ILE A 126 5.80 9.12 -9.64
CA ILE A 126 5.23 10.41 -10.01
C ILE A 126 4.37 10.95 -8.87
N TYR A 127 3.57 10.12 -8.20
CA TYR A 127 2.82 10.52 -7.00
C TYR A 127 3.76 11.05 -5.90
N LEU A 128 4.87 10.34 -5.62
CA LEU A 128 5.79 10.78 -4.58
C LEU A 128 6.38 12.17 -4.85
N GLY A 129 6.68 12.51 -6.10
CA GLY A 129 7.22 13.81 -6.49
C GLY A 129 6.17 14.92 -6.64
N THR A 130 4.98 14.61 -7.13
CA THR A 130 3.95 15.61 -7.46
C THR A 130 2.87 15.79 -6.39
N LYS A 131 2.63 14.73 -5.59
CA LYS A 131 1.46 14.59 -4.70
C LYS A 131 0.11 14.71 -5.43
N ASP A 132 0.07 14.43 -6.73
CA ASP A 132 -1.16 14.42 -7.51
C ASP A 132 -1.93 13.11 -7.29
N ASP A 133 -3.09 13.20 -6.65
CA ASP A 133 -3.96 12.07 -6.33
C ASP A 133 -4.40 11.27 -7.56
N GLU A 134 -4.44 11.87 -8.76
CA GLU A 134 -4.76 11.15 -10.00
C GLU A 134 -3.72 10.04 -10.29
N MET A 135 -2.48 10.22 -9.82
CA MET A 135 -1.45 9.18 -9.94
C MET A 135 -1.77 7.94 -9.11
N LEU A 136 -2.53 8.07 -8.00
CA LEU A 136 -2.98 6.91 -7.23
C LEU A 136 -4.11 6.16 -7.94
N ASP A 137 -4.96 6.87 -8.68
CA ASP A 137 -5.97 6.25 -9.54
C ASP A 137 -5.26 5.46 -10.66
N ASN A 138 -4.28 6.08 -11.32
CA ASN A 138 -3.48 5.41 -12.35
C ASN A 138 -2.66 4.22 -11.80
N LEU A 139 -2.10 4.33 -10.60
CA LEU A 139 -1.44 3.21 -9.92
C LEU A 139 -2.39 2.04 -9.71
N ALA A 140 -3.61 2.30 -9.23
CA ALA A 140 -4.60 1.25 -9.01
C ALA A 140 -5.00 0.54 -10.31
N CYS A 141 -4.93 1.19 -11.49
CA CYS A 141 -5.17 0.53 -12.77
C CYS A 141 -4.19 -0.63 -13.06
N TRP A 142 -3.05 -0.68 -12.37
CA TRP A 142 -2.03 -1.74 -12.48
C TRP A 142 -1.99 -2.67 -11.25
N LEU A 143 -2.83 -2.41 -10.25
CA LEU A 143 -2.91 -3.21 -9.03
C LEU A 143 -4.25 -3.95 -8.89
N TYR A 144 -5.25 -3.55 -9.66
CA TYR A 144 -6.54 -4.21 -9.71
C TYR A 144 -6.84 -4.68 -11.14
N VAL A 145 -7.56 -5.78 -11.24
CA VAL A 145 -7.93 -6.46 -12.49
C VAL A 145 -9.43 -6.66 -12.59
N ASP A 146 -9.92 -6.78 -13.81
CA ASP A 146 -11.32 -7.12 -14.09
C ASP A 146 -11.61 -8.63 -13.88
N GLY A 147 -12.82 -9.05 -14.23
CA GLY A 147 -13.23 -10.46 -14.12
C GLY A 147 -12.46 -11.43 -15.03
N ASN A 148 -11.67 -10.93 -15.99
CA ASN A 148 -10.83 -11.71 -16.89
C ASN A 148 -9.35 -11.70 -16.46
N GLY A 149 -9.01 -11.01 -15.36
CA GLY A 149 -7.63 -10.86 -14.91
C GLY A 149 -6.85 -9.79 -15.70
N LEU A 150 -7.54 -8.93 -16.46
CA LEU A 150 -6.89 -7.86 -17.22
C LEU A 150 -6.88 -6.57 -16.41
N HIS A 151 -5.73 -5.90 -16.43
CA HIS A 151 -5.60 -4.57 -15.87
C HIS A 151 -6.38 -3.56 -16.74
N PRO A 152 -7.15 -2.62 -16.16
CA PRO A 152 -7.69 -1.49 -16.90
C PRO A 152 -6.63 -0.71 -17.69
N GLY A 153 -5.38 -0.71 -17.20
CA GLY A 153 -4.22 -0.14 -17.89
C GLY A 153 -3.77 -0.90 -19.14
N GLN A 154 -4.06 -2.20 -19.25
CA GLN A 154 -3.65 -3.05 -20.39
C GLN A 154 -4.63 -2.99 -21.56
N GLU A 155 -5.93 -2.81 -21.30
CA GLU A 155 -6.97 -2.97 -22.32
C GLU A 155 -7.07 -1.81 -23.34
N ARG A 156 -6.29 -0.73 -23.17
CA ARG A 156 -6.48 0.48 -23.98
C ARG A 156 -5.16 1.09 -24.43
N GLY A 157 -4.87 0.99 -25.72
CA GLY A 157 -3.99 1.91 -26.46
C GLY A 157 -4.51 3.37 -26.50
N LYS A 158 -5.26 3.79 -25.49
CA LYS A 158 -5.61 5.17 -25.18
C LYS A 158 -4.96 5.50 -23.85
N LEU A 159 -4.13 6.55 -23.83
CA LEU A 159 -3.80 7.28 -22.61
C LEU A 159 -5.07 7.47 -21.77
N ILE A 160 -4.93 7.36 -20.45
CA ILE A 160 -5.97 7.37 -19.42
C ILE A 160 -6.63 8.75 -19.32
N ASN A 161 -7.26 9.20 -20.40
CA ASN A 161 -8.10 10.38 -20.40
C ASN A 161 -9.59 9.98 -20.51
N ASP A 162 -9.89 8.70 -20.75
CA ASP A 162 -11.23 8.19 -21.14
C ASP A 162 -11.75 7.00 -20.29
N THR A 163 -11.06 6.58 -19.23
CA THR A 163 -11.52 5.49 -18.34
C THR A 163 -11.70 6.01 -16.92
N GLU A 164 -12.95 6.15 -16.51
CA GLU A 164 -13.45 6.80 -15.28
C GLU A 164 -13.14 6.05 -13.97
N MET A 165 -11.97 5.42 -13.82
CA MET A 165 -11.61 4.82 -12.53
C MET A 165 -11.17 5.91 -11.56
N VAL A 166 -12.12 6.49 -10.85
CA VAL A 166 -11.87 7.50 -9.82
C VAL A 166 -12.04 6.84 -8.46
N LEU A 167 -10.92 6.67 -7.75
CA LEU A 167 -10.95 6.11 -6.40
C LEU A 167 -11.52 7.12 -5.41
N LYS A 168 -12.22 6.61 -4.39
CA LYS A 168 -12.55 7.42 -3.21
C LYS A 168 -11.27 7.75 -2.43
N PRO A 169 -11.27 8.81 -1.60
CA PRO A 169 -10.10 9.17 -0.80
C PRO A 169 -9.53 8.00 0.02
N GLU A 170 -10.39 7.19 0.64
CA GLU A 170 -9.97 6.01 1.41
C GLU A 170 -9.34 4.90 0.55
N GLU A 171 -9.77 4.78 -0.71
CA GLU A 171 -9.23 3.80 -1.66
C GLU A 171 -7.88 4.26 -2.22
N ARG A 172 -7.71 5.56 -2.46
CA ARG A 172 -6.41 6.16 -2.79
C ARG A 172 -5.40 5.94 -1.68
N LEU A 173 -5.78 6.25 -0.43
CA LEU A 173 -4.92 6.00 0.72
C LEU A 173 -4.58 4.51 0.84
N GLY A 174 -5.58 3.62 0.71
CA GLY A 174 -5.34 2.17 0.74
C GLY A 174 -4.37 1.70 -0.34
N THR A 175 -4.49 2.22 -1.56
CA THR A 175 -3.62 1.92 -2.70
C THR A 175 -2.19 2.40 -2.43
N PHE A 176 -2.04 3.64 -1.96
CA PHE A 176 -0.74 4.21 -1.60
C PHE A 176 -0.05 3.39 -0.51
N LEU A 177 -0.76 3.06 0.56
CA LEU A 177 -0.18 2.32 1.69
C LEU A 177 0.17 0.87 1.32
N TRP A 178 -0.70 0.20 0.56
CA TRP A 178 -0.41 -1.14 0.05
C TRP A 178 0.87 -1.15 -0.79
N TYR A 179 0.97 -0.27 -1.79
CA TYR A 179 2.15 -0.26 -2.66
C TYR A 179 3.41 0.19 -1.92
N SER A 180 3.28 1.09 -0.94
CA SER A 180 4.39 1.47 -0.05
C SER A 180 4.94 0.26 0.72
N HIS A 181 4.05 -0.62 1.20
CA HIS A 181 4.45 -1.86 1.86
C HIS A 181 5.12 -2.84 0.89
N VAL A 182 4.53 -3.06 -0.30
CA VAL A 182 5.15 -3.89 -1.35
C VAL A 182 6.56 -3.41 -1.68
N LYS A 183 6.74 -2.09 -1.84
CA LYS A 183 8.05 -1.49 -2.12
C LYS A 183 9.06 -1.75 -1.01
N LYS A 184 8.65 -1.66 0.26
CA LYS A 184 9.50 -2.01 1.40
C LYS A 184 9.94 -3.48 1.32
N VAL A 185 9.01 -4.40 1.10
CA VAL A 185 9.30 -5.84 1.00
C VAL A 185 10.26 -6.14 -0.15
N ILE A 186 10.01 -5.56 -1.34
CA ILE A 186 10.88 -5.71 -2.51
C ILE A 186 12.28 -5.13 -2.24
N PHE A 187 12.36 -3.94 -1.63
CA PHE A 187 13.63 -3.30 -1.28
C PHE A 187 14.46 -4.16 -0.33
N ASP A 188 13.83 -4.72 0.70
CA ASP A 188 14.50 -5.58 1.68
C ASP A 188 14.92 -6.92 1.08
N HIS A 189 14.19 -7.43 0.08
CA HIS A 189 14.49 -8.71 -0.58
C HIS A 189 15.59 -8.60 -1.65
N PHE A 190 15.72 -7.47 -2.33
CA PHE A 190 16.70 -7.23 -3.40
C PHE A 190 17.68 -6.09 -3.06
N PRO A 191 18.47 -6.20 -1.96
CA PRO A 191 19.31 -5.12 -1.46
C PRO A 191 20.52 -4.82 -2.34
N ASN A 192 20.89 -5.72 -3.25
CA ASN A 192 21.99 -5.46 -4.17
C ASN A 192 21.53 -4.61 -5.36
N PHE A 193 20.31 -4.83 -5.81
CA PHE A 193 19.71 -3.97 -6.81
C PHE A 193 19.32 -2.61 -6.23
N PHE A 194 18.60 -2.58 -5.10
CA PHE A 194 18.16 -1.34 -4.47
C PHE A 194 19.17 -0.83 -3.44
N GLN A 195 20.24 -0.16 -3.91
CA GLN A 195 21.15 0.55 -3.00
C GLN A 195 20.56 1.88 -2.56
N LYS A 196 20.81 2.22 -1.29
CA LYS A 196 20.65 3.61 -0.82
C LYS A 196 21.71 4.44 -1.52
N VAL A 197 21.28 5.32 -2.42
CA VAL A 197 22.12 6.43 -2.86
C VAL A 197 22.10 7.43 -1.71
N ASP A 198 23.27 7.80 -1.19
CA ASP A 198 23.37 8.93 -0.26
C ASP A 198 22.90 10.17 -1.00
N ALA A 199 21.62 10.52 -0.83
CA ALA A 199 21.06 11.73 -1.39
C ALA A 199 21.70 12.90 -0.63
N GLU A 200 22.56 13.67 -1.30
CA GLU A 200 22.87 15.02 -0.84
C GLU A 200 21.53 15.78 -0.76
N ASP A 201 21.24 16.39 0.39
CA ASP A 201 20.00 17.12 0.71
C ASP A 201 19.58 18.03 -0.46
N GLY A 202 18.68 17.52 -1.29
CA GLY A 202 18.20 18.17 -2.50
C GLY A 202 16.78 17.71 -2.77
N ASP A 203 15.92 18.67 -3.10
CA ASP A 203 14.51 18.46 -3.45
C ASP A 203 14.42 17.50 -4.66
N PHE A 204 14.27 16.20 -4.39
CA PHE A 204 14.27 15.16 -5.40
C PHE A 204 12.90 15.12 -6.10
N THR A 205 12.71 16.03 -7.04
CA THR A 205 11.62 15.96 -8.00
C THR A 205 11.98 14.94 -9.08
N VAL A 206 11.41 13.73 -8.97
CA VAL A 206 11.53 12.72 -10.01
C VAL A 206 10.80 13.22 -11.26
N THR A 207 11.55 13.58 -12.29
CA THR A 207 10.98 13.93 -13.60
C THR A 207 10.59 12.66 -14.36
N GLY A 208 9.59 12.75 -15.24
CA GLY A 208 9.18 11.61 -16.09
C GLY A 208 10.35 11.04 -16.92
N ARG A 209 11.28 11.89 -17.35
CA ARG A 209 12.50 11.47 -18.06
C ARG A 209 13.39 10.57 -17.21
N GLN A 210 13.59 10.88 -15.93
CA GLN A 210 14.40 10.06 -15.03
C GLN A 210 13.79 8.67 -14.82
N ILE A 211 12.45 8.59 -14.76
CA ILE A 211 11.75 7.30 -14.66
C ILE A 211 11.97 6.46 -15.92
N GLU A 212 11.81 7.07 -17.10
CA GLU A 212 12.06 6.39 -18.39
C GLU A 212 13.51 5.91 -18.53
N GLU A 213 14.48 6.73 -18.11
CA GLU A 213 15.89 6.36 -18.08
C GLU A 213 16.13 5.16 -17.15
N GLN A 214 15.55 5.15 -15.96
CA GLN A 214 15.64 4.01 -15.02
C GLN A 214 15.06 2.72 -15.61
N TYR A 215 13.96 2.79 -16.37
CA TYR A 215 13.36 1.62 -17.00
C TYR A 215 14.22 1.08 -18.14
N ASN A 216 14.72 1.98 -18.98
CA ASN A 216 15.61 1.61 -20.08
C ASN A 216 16.90 0.97 -19.56
N ILE A 217 17.43 1.43 -18.41
CA ILE A 217 18.58 0.79 -17.75
C ILE A 217 18.25 -0.64 -17.32
N GLN A 218 17.11 -0.85 -16.66
CA GLN A 218 16.67 -2.18 -16.22
C GLN A 218 16.45 -3.13 -17.40
N LEU A 219 15.73 -2.68 -18.43
CA LEU A 219 15.51 -3.47 -19.65
C LEU A 219 16.82 -3.80 -20.38
N ARG A 220 17.72 -2.82 -20.51
CA ARG A 220 19.03 -3.06 -21.12
C ARG A 220 19.87 -4.04 -20.32
N ALA A 221 19.82 -3.99 -18.99
CA ALA A 221 20.52 -4.94 -18.13
C ALA A 221 19.99 -6.37 -18.32
N LEU A 222 18.68 -6.54 -18.44
CA LEU A 222 18.04 -7.86 -18.60
C LEU A 222 18.16 -8.43 -20.01
N THR A 223 18.24 -7.57 -21.03
CA THR A 223 18.34 -7.99 -22.44
C THR A 223 19.77 -8.04 -22.98
N ASP A 224 20.74 -7.56 -22.19
CA ASP A 224 22.11 -7.25 -22.62
C ASP A 224 22.15 -6.26 -23.82
N GLY A 225 21.12 -5.42 -23.94
CA GLY A 225 20.94 -4.45 -25.02
C GLY A 225 20.37 -5.02 -26.32
N ASP A 226 19.83 -6.24 -26.31
CA ASP A 226 19.13 -6.85 -27.44
C ASP A 226 17.63 -6.50 -27.41
N PRO A 227 17.14 -5.58 -28.27
CA PRO A 227 15.75 -5.13 -28.25
C PRO A 227 14.77 -6.25 -28.62
N THR A 228 15.21 -7.33 -29.28
CA THR A 228 14.32 -8.44 -29.66
C THR A 228 13.85 -9.26 -28.45
N LYS A 229 14.51 -9.11 -27.30
CA LYS A 229 14.20 -9.81 -26.05
C LYS A 229 13.30 -9.00 -25.12
N GLU A 230 13.07 -7.72 -25.36
CA GLU A 230 12.33 -6.83 -24.45
C GLU A 230 10.92 -7.34 -24.16
N ALA A 231 10.18 -7.76 -25.19
CA ALA A 231 8.82 -8.29 -25.02
C ALA A 231 8.79 -9.53 -24.12
N ALA A 232 9.79 -10.40 -24.23
CA ALA A 232 9.90 -11.59 -23.40
C ALA A 232 10.24 -11.23 -21.95
N VAL A 233 11.14 -10.26 -21.74
CA VAL A 233 11.52 -9.76 -20.39
C VAL A 233 10.34 -9.08 -19.70
N LEU A 234 9.60 -8.22 -20.41
CA LEU A 234 8.42 -7.53 -19.86
C LEU A 234 7.32 -8.51 -19.44
N ALA A 235 7.20 -9.65 -20.13
CA ALA A 235 6.23 -10.69 -19.81
C ALA A 235 6.66 -11.64 -18.67
N LEU A 236 7.90 -11.54 -18.17
CA LEU A 236 8.33 -12.34 -17.03
C LEU A 236 7.57 -11.94 -15.77
N ASP A 237 7.41 -12.88 -14.84
CA ASP A 237 7.04 -12.57 -13.47
C ASP A 237 7.99 -11.51 -12.87
N CYS A 238 7.44 -10.50 -12.20
CA CYS A 238 8.21 -9.35 -11.75
C CYS A 238 9.27 -9.73 -10.72
N TRP A 239 8.98 -10.68 -9.82
CA TRP A 239 9.95 -11.18 -8.85
C TRP A 239 11.10 -11.91 -9.53
N ARG A 240 10.80 -12.66 -10.59
CA ARG A 240 11.84 -13.31 -11.39
C ARG A 240 12.76 -12.30 -12.07
N ALA A 241 12.21 -11.23 -12.65
CA ALA A 241 13.00 -10.17 -13.27
C ALA A 241 13.85 -9.41 -12.23
N LEU A 242 13.29 -9.09 -11.06
CA LEU A 242 14.00 -8.43 -9.97
C LEU A 242 15.13 -9.31 -9.39
N THR A 243 14.92 -10.63 -9.30
CA THR A 243 15.96 -11.58 -8.89
C THR A 243 17.17 -11.52 -9.84
N GLU A 244 16.92 -11.45 -11.15
CA GLU A 244 17.98 -11.36 -12.16
C GLU A 244 18.70 -10.00 -12.10
N LEU A 245 17.96 -8.91 -11.86
CA LEU A 245 18.56 -7.58 -11.66
C LEU A 245 19.46 -7.54 -10.41
N ASP A 246 19.04 -8.17 -9.30
CA ASP A 246 19.86 -8.28 -8.09
C ASP A 246 21.14 -9.08 -8.32
N ALA A 247 21.05 -10.21 -9.04
CA ALA A 247 22.20 -11.01 -9.42
C ALA A 247 23.19 -10.22 -10.30
N LYS A 248 22.70 -9.52 -11.32
CA LYS A 248 23.53 -8.65 -12.17
C LYS A 248 24.20 -7.52 -11.38
N ALA A 249 23.53 -6.97 -10.37
CA ALA A 249 24.11 -5.96 -9.48
C ALA A 249 25.25 -6.53 -8.62
N ILE A 250 25.15 -7.79 -8.18
CA ILE A 250 26.24 -8.48 -7.49
C ILE A 250 27.45 -8.65 -8.43
N GLU A 251 27.23 -9.19 -9.63
CA GLU A 251 28.28 -9.42 -10.61
C GLU A 251 29.04 -8.14 -10.98
N ALA A 252 28.32 -7.04 -11.20
CA ALA A 252 28.92 -5.74 -11.49
C ALA A 252 29.86 -5.27 -10.38
N ARG A 253 29.45 -5.40 -9.11
CA ARG A 253 30.29 -5.02 -7.95
C ARG A 253 31.51 -5.93 -7.79
N GLU A 254 31.37 -7.22 -8.07
CA GLU A 254 32.52 -8.14 -8.02
C GLU A 254 33.56 -7.76 -9.08
N LEU A 255 33.13 -7.41 -10.28
CA LEU A 255 34.00 -6.92 -11.34
C LEU A 255 34.69 -5.60 -10.95
N GLU A 256 33.99 -4.67 -10.32
CA GLU A 256 34.58 -3.43 -9.80
C GLU A 256 35.62 -3.70 -8.69
N LYS A 257 35.35 -4.63 -7.78
CA LYS A 257 36.30 -5.07 -6.75
C LYS A 257 37.56 -5.71 -7.34
N ILE A 258 37.43 -6.45 -8.44
CA ILE A 258 38.58 -7.02 -9.15
C ILE A 258 39.37 -5.90 -9.85
N ARG A 259 38.68 -4.98 -10.53
CA ARG A 259 39.30 -3.85 -11.24
C ARG A 259 40.03 -2.87 -10.32
N SER A 260 39.53 -2.66 -9.10
CA SER A 260 40.13 -1.76 -8.09
C SER A 260 41.31 -2.37 -7.32
N LYS A 261 41.53 -3.69 -7.44
CA LYS A 261 42.68 -4.40 -6.83
C LYS A 261 43.87 -4.55 -7.78
N ASN A 262 43.71 -4.23 -9.06
CA ASN A 262 44.76 -4.19 -10.08
C ASN A 262 45.18 -2.75 -10.34
#